data_AF-Q8ZS99-F1
#
_entry.id   AF-Q8ZS99-F1
#
_cell.length_a   1.000
_cell.length_b   1.000
_cell.length_c   1.000
_cell.angle_alpha   90.00
_cell.angle_beta   90.00
_cell.angle_gamma   90.00
#
_symmetry.space_group_name_H-M   'P 1'
#
loop_
_entity.id
_entity.type
_entity.pdbx_description
1 polymer ?
#
loop_
_entity_poly.entity_id
_entity_poly.type
_entity_poly.pdbx_seq_one_letter_code
_entity_poly.pdbx_strand_id
1 'polypeptide(L)'
;MMVKAKRSGGKGFGKPPKPPYLNSSLDFEELVNGNQILLVNVITDDTKGIGDAFTFIKYNDLANKSSNFRSAIATAFDSSLIKLAKRRQNEEGKGLLTLTPKHYRQEWGLSDSSDGEIVFNWWTLPELKVAQERSYIFGGTRILARLTEPLIMYSQERFPVIYHAVPYTSGNDQVNYVHLMFTVSLNSSKAQEILSINIIERETTPLTELLPPSS
;
A
#
# COMPACT_ATOMS: atom_id res chain seq x y z
N MET A 1 -23.29 -11.54 51.28
CA MET A 1 -24.13 -10.60 50.48
C MET A 1 -23.36 -9.29 50.38
N MET A 2 -22.84 -8.92 49.21
CA MET A 2 -22.32 -7.57 49.01
C MET A 2 -22.51 -7.16 47.56
N VAL A 3 -22.91 -5.90 47.42
CA VAL A 3 -23.75 -5.34 46.38
C VAL A 3 -22.94 -5.01 45.13
N LYS A 4 -23.54 -5.27 43.97
CA LYS A 4 -23.09 -4.79 42.64
C LYS A 4 -22.89 -3.27 42.68
N ALA A 5 -21.64 -2.81 42.51
CA ALA A 5 -21.40 -1.44 42.07
C ALA A 5 -21.49 -1.39 40.54
N LYS A 6 -22.52 -0.70 40.05
CA LYS A 6 -22.70 -0.32 38.65
C LYS A 6 -22.45 1.19 38.54
N ARG A 7 -21.95 1.63 37.37
CA ARG A 7 -21.76 3.00 36.83
C ARG A 7 -20.27 3.40 36.79
N SER A 8 -19.75 4.05 35.75
CA SER A 8 -20.33 4.91 34.71
C SER A 8 -19.39 4.84 33.47
N GLY A 9 -19.88 4.78 32.23
CA GLY A 9 -20.37 5.95 31.48
C GLY A 9 -19.20 6.75 30.94
N GLY A 10 -18.74 6.42 29.73
CA GLY A 10 -17.49 6.91 29.15
C GLY A 10 -17.49 8.35 28.63
N LYS A 11 -16.30 8.80 28.21
CA LYS A 11 -16.07 9.92 27.28
C LYS A 11 -14.65 9.79 26.71
N GLY A 12 -14.57 9.80 25.38
CA GLY A 12 -13.34 9.86 24.61
C GLY A 12 -12.81 8.49 24.20
N PHE A 13 -13.06 8.08 22.95
CA PHE A 13 -12.16 7.16 22.27
C PHE A 13 -10.79 7.84 22.27
N GLY A 14 -9.95 7.51 23.25
CA GLY A 14 -8.56 7.92 23.28
C GLY A 14 -7.92 7.50 21.96
N LYS A 15 -7.12 8.38 21.37
CA LYS A 15 -6.35 8.08 20.17
C LYS A 15 -5.71 6.69 20.34
N PRO A 16 -5.88 5.78 19.38
CA PRO A 16 -5.38 4.42 19.52
C PRO A 16 -3.86 4.45 19.75
N PRO A 17 -3.34 3.61 20.65
CA PRO A 17 -1.92 3.60 20.96
C PRO A 17 -1.12 3.26 19.69
N LYS A 18 -0.14 4.12 19.38
CA LYS A 18 0.87 3.86 18.36
C LYS A 18 1.53 2.51 18.67
N PRO A 19 1.62 1.57 17.71
CA PRO A 19 2.36 0.33 17.90
C PRO A 19 3.76 0.65 18.45
N PRO A 20 4.22 -0.05 19.50
CA PRO A 20 5.33 0.38 20.37
C PRO A 20 6.72 0.45 19.68
N TYR A 21 6.79 0.10 18.39
CA TYR A 21 8.01 0.07 17.59
C TYR A 21 8.01 1.04 16.41
N LEU A 22 6.93 1.82 16.23
CA LEU A 22 6.84 2.82 15.17
C LEU A 22 7.31 4.15 15.77
N ASN A 23 8.45 4.66 15.31
CA ASN A 23 9.03 5.92 15.79
C ASN A 23 8.02 7.09 15.62
N SER A 24 8.23 8.21 16.31
CA SER A 24 7.38 9.41 16.21
C SER A 24 7.26 9.99 14.80
N SER A 25 8.14 9.65 13.85
CA SER A 25 8.08 10.11 12.46
C SER A 25 7.14 9.31 11.55
N LEU A 26 6.58 8.20 12.04
CA LEU A 26 5.62 7.41 11.30
C LEU A 26 4.21 7.99 11.48
N ASP A 27 3.69 8.62 10.42
CA ASP A 27 2.34 9.16 10.39
C ASP A 27 1.36 8.09 9.89
N PHE A 28 1.05 7.16 10.80
CA PHE A 28 0.13 6.06 10.53
C PHE A 28 -1.25 6.56 10.12
N GLU A 29 -1.69 7.71 10.65
CA GLU A 29 -2.97 8.33 10.30
C GLU A 29 -2.97 8.73 8.82
N GLU A 30 -1.88 9.30 8.31
CA GLU A 30 -1.75 9.64 6.89
C GLU A 30 -1.75 8.42 5.97
N LEU A 31 -1.20 7.28 6.41
CA LEU A 31 -1.28 6.02 5.67
C LEU A 31 -2.72 5.46 5.65
N VAL A 32 -3.41 5.50 6.80
CA VAL A 32 -4.83 5.11 6.93
C VAL A 32 -5.71 5.97 6.03
N ASN A 33 -5.45 7.28 5.95
CA ASN A 33 -6.20 8.21 5.12
C ASN A 33 -5.84 8.11 3.63
N GLY A 34 -4.73 7.45 3.29
CA GLY A 34 -4.24 7.25 1.94
C GLY A 34 -3.52 8.47 1.35
N ASN A 35 -3.00 9.33 2.22
CA ASN A 35 -2.20 10.50 1.85
C ASN A 35 -0.71 10.14 1.69
N GLN A 36 -0.29 9.03 2.29
CA GLN A 36 1.08 8.52 2.19
C GLN A 36 1.12 7.09 1.65
N ILE A 37 2.25 6.77 1.03
CA ILE A 37 2.65 5.43 0.64
C ILE A 37 3.91 5.07 1.42
N LEU A 38 3.89 3.88 2.00
CA LEU A 38 5.05 3.25 2.60
C LEU A 38 5.81 2.50 1.50
N LEU A 39 7.09 2.84 1.32
CA LEU A 39 8.02 2.12 0.47
C LEU A 39 8.88 1.23 1.35
N VAL A 40 8.97 -0.05 1.02
CA VAL A 40 9.73 -1.02 1.81
C VAL A 40 10.61 -1.85 0.90
N ASN A 41 11.84 -2.11 1.33
CA ASN A 41 12.72 -3.10 0.73
C ASN A 41 13.30 -4.01 1.82
N VAL A 42 13.56 -5.26 1.47
CA VAL A 42 14.33 -6.19 2.28
C VAL A 42 15.81 -5.82 2.14
N ILE A 43 16.53 -5.71 3.26
CA ILE A 43 17.98 -5.58 3.26
C ILE A 43 18.57 -6.84 3.89
N THR A 44 19.52 -7.46 3.20
CA THR A 44 20.29 -8.58 3.72
C THR A 44 21.69 -8.10 4.06
N ASP A 45 22.10 -8.32 5.29
CA ASP A 45 23.48 -8.11 5.75
C ASP A 45 24.04 -9.46 6.21
N ASP A 46 25.18 -9.86 5.66
CA ASP A 46 25.80 -11.18 5.91
C ASP A 46 26.13 -11.42 7.38
N THR A 47 26.27 -10.35 8.17
CA THR A 47 26.62 -10.41 9.60
C THR A 47 25.44 -10.13 10.53
N LYS A 48 24.49 -9.29 10.10
CA LYS A 48 23.35 -8.84 10.92
C LYS A 48 22.03 -9.53 10.55
N GLY A 49 22.03 -10.33 9.48
CA GLY A 49 20.86 -11.03 8.98
C GLY A 49 19.94 -10.16 8.14
N ILE A 50 18.69 -10.59 8.02
CA ILE A 50 17.68 -9.93 7.16
C ILE A 50 16.94 -8.85 7.96
N GLY A 51 16.94 -7.62 7.45
CA GLY A 51 16.21 -6.46 7.95
C GLY A 51 15.27 -5.85 6.90
N ASP A 52 14.58 -4.79 7.29
CA ASP A 52 13.70 -4.03 6.41
C ASP A 52 14.18 -2.57 6.37
N ALA A 53 14.39 -2.01 5.18
CA ALA A 53 14.49 -0.57 4.99
C ALA A 53 13.16 -0.04 4.50
N PHE A 54 12.75 1.11 5.03
CA PHE A 54 11.51 1.73 4.59
C PHE A 54 11.56 3.25 4.69
N THR A 55 10.72 3.89 3.88
CA THR A 55 10.49 5.32 3.88
C THR A 55 9.04 5.62 3.52
N PHE A 56 8.58 6.83 3.81
CA PHE A 56 7.25 7.30 3.44
C PHE A 56 7.36 8.35 2.34
N ILE A 57 6.42 8.31 1.41
CA ILE A 57 6.29 9.28 0.34
C ILE A 57 4.83 9.75 0.34
N LYS A 58 4.61 11.06 0.32
CA LYS A 58 3.25 11.59 0.12
C LYS A 58 2.82 11.32 -1.30
N TYR A 59 1.53 11.09 -1.50
CA TYR A 59 1.01 10.78 -2.82
C TYR A 59 1.36 11.88 -3.85
N ASN A 60 1.21 13.16 -3.50
CA ASN A 60 1.55 14.27 -4.38
C ASN A 60 3.05 14.33 -4.74
N ASP A 61 3.93 13.82 -3.87
CA ASP A 61 5.38 13.79 -4.12
C ASP A 61 5.79 12.67 -5.08
N LEU A 62 4.88 11.75 -5.44
CA LEU A 62 5.08 10.79 -6.53
C LEU A 62 5.32 11.49 -7.87
N ALA A 63 4.88 12.75 -8.01
CA ALA A 63 5.18 13.53 -9.20
C ALA A 63 6.71 13.64 -9.45
N ASN A 64 7.48 13.72 -8.37
CA ASN A 64 8.92 13.91 -8.44
C ASN A 64 9.71 12.59 -8.39
N LYS A 65 9.02 11.44 -8.24
CA LYS A 65 9.66 10.14 -7.96
C LYS A 65 9.15 9.06 -8.92
N SER A 66 10.08 8.46 -9.68
CA SER A 66 9.97 7.30 -10.59
C SER A 66 8.59 7.00 -11.22
N SER A 67 8.50 7.04 -12.55
CA SER A 67 7.29 6.66 -13.31
C SER A 67 6.70 5.30 -12.93
N ASN A 68 7.54 4.36 -12.50
CA ASN A 68 7.10 3.02 -12.09
C ASN A 68 6.18 3.05 -10.88
N PHE A 69 6.42 3.95 -9.91
CA PHE A 69 5.58 4.07 -8.72
C PHE A 69 4.20 4.60 -9.08
N ARG A 70 4.14 5.58 -9.97
CA ARG A 70 2.87 6.12 -10.46
C ARG A 70 2.05 5.05 -11.18
N SER A 71 2.66 4.31 -12.10
CA SER A 71 1.97 3.24 -12.84
C SER A 71 1.48 2.11 -11.91
N ALA A 72 2.32 1.70 -10.94
CA ALA A 72 1.95 0.68 -9.97
C ALA A 72 0.76 1.13 -9.11
N ILE A 73 0.81 2.35 -8.58
CA ILE A 73 -0.27 2.89 -7.77
C ILE A 73 -1.54 3.07 -8.61
N ALA A 74 -1.45 3.65 -9.81
CA ALA A 74 -2.60 3.85 -10.69
C ALA A 74 -3.36 2.55 -11.00
N THR A 75 -2.64 1.43 -11.13
CA THR A 75 -3.25 0.10 -11.28
C THR A 75 -4.25 -0.19 -10.17
N ALA A 76 -3.90 0.09 -8.91
CA ALA A 76 -4.75 -0.16 -7.74
C ALA A 76 -6.01 0.73 -7.68
N PHE A 77 -6.01 1.85 -8.41
CA PHE A 77 -7.12 2.79 -8.49
C PHE A 77 -8.07 2.48 -9.66
N ASP A 78 -7.81 1.43 -10.44
CA ASP A 78 -8.71 1.00 -11.49
C ASP A 78 -10.09 0.61 -10.92
N SER A 79 -11.14 1.04 -11.61
CA SER A 79 -12.52 0.86 -11.16
C SER A 79 -12.90 -0.62 -11.01
N SER A 80 -12.32 -1.51 -11.80
CA SER A 80 -12.58 -2.95 -11.73
C SER A 80 -12.00 -3.55 -10.45
N LEU A 81 -10.81 -3.13 -10.02
CA LEU A 81 -10.18 -3.60 -8.79
C LEU A 81 -10.90 -3.08 -7.55
N ILE A 82 -11.36 -1.83 -7.57
CA ILE A 82 -12.15 -1.28 -6.48
C ILE A 82 -13.47 -2.04 -6.35
N LYS A 83 -14.14 -2.34 -7.47
CA LYS A 83 -15.37 -3.16 -7.48
C LYS A 83 -15.09 -4.58 -6.95
N LEU A 84 -13.98 -5.18 -7.36
CA LEU A 84 -13.55 -6.50 -6.87
C LEU A 84 -13.29 -6.48 -5.35
N ALA A 85 -12.51 -5.52 -4.87
CA ALA A 85 -12.20 -5.36 -3.44
C ALA A 85 -13.47 -5.13 -2.62
N LYS A 86 -14.39 -4.28 -3.10
CA LYS A 86 -15.70 -4.05 -2.46
C LYS A 86 -16.52 -5.34 -2.40
N ARG A 87 -16.56 -6.11 -3.48
CA ARG A 87 -17.25 -7.41 -3.52
C ARG A 87 -16.64 -8.38 -2.51
N ARG A 88 -15.32 -8.56 -2.53
CA ARG A 88 -14.60 -9.45 -1.59
C ARG A 88 -14.81 -9.01 -0.15
N GLN A 89 -14.79 -7.71 0.14
CA GLN A 89 -15.06 -7.20 1.47
C GLN A 89 -16.48 -7.52 1.96
N ASN A 90 -17.47 -7.54 1.07
CA ASN A 90 -18.84 -7.92 1.41
C ASN A 90 -19.00 -9.44 1.57
N GLU A 91 -18.31 -10.24 0.76
CA GLU A 91 -18.42 -11.71 0.74
C GLU A 91 -17.58 -12.37 1.85
N GLU A 92 -16.37 -11.87 2.10
CA GLU A 92 -15.33 -12.52 2.91
C GLU A 92 -14.88 -11.65 4.10
N GLY A 93 -15.32 -10.40 4.16
CA GLY A 93 -14.94 -9.44 5.20
C GLY A 93 -13.69 -8.62 4.84
N LYS A 94 -13.30 -7.74 5.77
CA LYS A 94 -12.16 -6.84 5.56
C LYS A 94 -10.86 -7.62 5.35
N GLY A 95 -10.01 -7.11 4.47
CA GLY A 95 -8.80 -7.80 4.04
C GLY A 95 -7.78 -6.87 3.41
N LEU A 96 -6.76 -7.48 2.82
CA LEU A 96 -5.66 -6.85 2.11
C LEU A 96 -5.71 -7.25 0.64
N LEU A 97 -5.61 -6.28 -0.27
CA LEU A 97 -5.35 -6.56 -1.68
C LEU A 97 -3.83 -6.60 -1.92
N THR A 98 -3.31 -7.70 -2.46
CA THR A 98 -1.94 -7.75 -2.98
C THR A 98 -1.94 -7.73 -4.50
N LEU A 99 -1.08 -6.90 -5.08
CA LEU A 99 -0.80 -6.80 -6.51
C LEU A 99 0.60 -7.35 -6.74
N THR A 100 0.70 -8.49 -7.39
CA THR A 100 1.96 -9.23 -7.48
C THR A 100 2.34 -9.47 -8.93
N PRO A 101 3.45 -8.90 -9.42
CA PRO A 101 3.95 -9.21 -10.74
C PRO A 101 4.26 -10.71 -10.91
N LYS A 102 4.00 -11.24 -12.10
CA LYS A 102 4.26 -12.65 -12.42
C LYS A 102 5.71 -13.05 -12.20
N HIS A 103 6.66 -12.18 -12.60
CA HIS A 103 8.08 -12.43 -12.41
C HIS A 103 8.44 -12.61 -10.93
N TYR A 104 7.85 -11.80 -10.04
CA TYR A 104 8.08 -11.94 -8.61
C TYR A 104 7.52 -13.28 -8.11
N ARG A 105 6.33 -13.70 -8.55
CA ARG A 105 5.79 -15.03 -8.20
C ARG A 105 6.67 -16.18 -8.70
N GLN A 106 7.32 -16.03 -9.85
CA GLN A 106 8.24 -17.02 -10.40
C GLN A 106 9.46 -17.22 -9.48
N GLU A 107 10.02 -16.15 -8.92
CA GLU A 107 11.14 -16.21 -7.96
C GLU A 107 10.77 -17.02 -6.71
N TRP A 108 9.49 -17.02 -6.32
CA TRP A 108 8.98 -17.77 -5.16
C TRP A 108 8.43 -19.16 -5.52
N GLY A 109 8.46 -19.57 -6.79
CA GLY A 109 7.89 -20.84 -7.24
C GLY A 109 6.36 -20.91 -7.12
N LEU A 110 5.67 -19.75 -7.19
CA LEU A 110 4.22 -19.60 -7.00
C LEU A 110 3.48 -19.21 -8.29
N SER A 111 4.17 -19.13 -9.42
CA SER A 111 3.59 -18.70 -10.69
C SER A 111 2.96 -19.86 -11.46
N ASP A 112 1.78 -19.63 -12.01
CA ASP A 112 1.16 -20.51 -13.00
C ASP A 112 1.37 -20.01 -14.43
N SER A 113 1.29 -20.92 -15.40
CA SER A 113 1.44 -20.56 -16.82
C SER A 113 0.32 -19.62 -17.29
N SER A 114 -0.89 -19.79 -16.74
CA SER A 114 -2.08 -18.97 -16.99
C SER A 114 -2.08 -17.62 -16.27
N ASP A 115 -1.13 -17.34 -15.37
CA ASP A 115 -1.06 -16.06 -14.68
C ASP A 115 -0.86 -14.92 -15.70
N GLY A 116 -1.64 -13.84 -15.52
CA GLY A 116 -1.38 -12.58 -16.21
C GLY A 116 -0.14 -11.87 -15.66
N GLU A 117 0.24 -10.74 -16.28
CA GLU A 117 1.44 -9.99 -15.88
C GLU A 117 1.39 -9.51 -14.42
N ILE A 118 0.20 -9.11 -13.94
CA ILE A 118 -0.07 -8.77 -12.55
C ILE A 118 -1.17 -9.69 -12.03
N VAL A 119 -0.90 -10.37 -10.91
CA VAL A 119 -1.84 -11.23 -10.22
C VAL A 119 -2.44 -10.48 -9.02
N PHE A 120 -3.75 -10.62 -8.84
CA PHE A 120 -4.54 -9.97 -7.81
C PHE A 120 -4.97 -11.00 -6.77
N ASN A 121 -4.63 -10.79 -5.50
CA ASN A 121 -5.09 -11.65 -4.41
C ASN A 121 -5.73 -10.80 -3.30
N TRP A 122 -6.88 -11.25 -2.82
CA TRP A 122 -7.50 -10.73 -1.61
C TRP A 122 -7.19 -11.67 -0.46
N TRP A 123 -6.63 -11.13 0.62
CA TRP A 123 -6.30 -11.88 1.83
C TRP A 123 -7.19 -11.41 2.97
N THR A 124 -7.95 -12.33 3.54
CA THR A 124 -8.83 -12.02 4.67
C THR A 124 -8.03 -11.81 5.96
N LEU A 125 -8.57 -11.05 6.90
CA LEU A 125 -7.90 -10.83 8.18
C LEU A 125 -7.55 -12.14 8.93
N PRO A 126 -8.38 -13.20 8.96
CA PRO A 126 -7.99 -14.48 9.55
C PRO A 126 -6.78 -15.14 8.89
N GLU A 127 -6.70 -15.13 7.55
CA GLU A 127 -5.54 -15.68 6.82
C GLU A 127 -4.26 -14.93 7.17
N LEU A 128 -4.36 -13.59 7.24
CA LEU A 128 -3.23 -12.74 7.55
C LEU A 128 -2.71 -12.93 8.99
N LYS A 129 -3.58 -13.30 9.94
CA LYS A 129 -3.19 -13.56 11.34
C LYS A 129 -2.36 -14.83 11.53
N VAL A 130 -2.53 -15.81 10.64
CA VAL A 130 -1.77 -17.06 10.68
C VAL A 130 -0.59 -17.08 9.70
N ALA A 131 -0.50 -16.07 8.83
CA ALA A 131 0.62 -15.92 7.90
C ALA A 131 1.93 -15.61 8.64
N GLN A 132 3.03 -16.16 8.15
CA GLN A 132 4.36 -15.86 8.68
C GLN A 132 4.75 -14.40 8.35
N GLU A 133 5.39 -13.70 9.30
CA GLU A 133 5.78 -12.28 9.12
C GLU A 133 6.65 -12.05 7.87
N ARG A 134 7.53 -12.99 7.51
CA ARG A 134 8.39 -12.93 6.31
C ARG A 134 7.86 -13.75 5.13
N SER A 135 6.55 -14.01 5.08
CA SER A 135 5.94 -14.68 3.92
C SER A 135 5.94 -13.79 2.67
N TYR A 136 5.72 -14.42 1.51
CA TYR A 136 5.61 -13.71 0.23
C TYR A 136 4.46 -12.70 0.19
N ILE A 137 3.39 -12.92 0.98
CA ILE A 137 2.24 -12.02 1.14
C ILE A 137 2.70 -10.62 1.57
N PHE A 138 3.75 -10.55 2.38
CA PHE A 138 4.31 -9.31 2.90
C PHE A 138 5.64 -8.94 2.23
N GLY A 139 5.93 -9.54 1.05
CA GLY A 139 7.18 -9.30 0.33
C GLY A 139 8.44 -9.70 1.12
N GLY A 140 8.31 -10.62 2.09
CA GLY A 140 9.43 -10.96 2.99
C GLY A 140 9.74 -9.91 4.05
N THR A 141 8.92 -8.86 4.20
CA THR A 141 9.17 -7.73 5.12
C THR A 141 8.29 -7.83 6.38
N ARG A 142 8.90 -7.67 7.55
CA ARG A 142 8.19 -7.70 8.84
C ARG A 142 7.34 -6.45 9.05
N ILE A 143 7.80 -5.29 8.57
CA ILE A 143 7.06 -4.03 8.73
C ILE A 143 5.70 -4.06 8.03
N LEU A 144 5.62 -4.66 6.83
CA LEU A 144 4.33 -4.82 6.12
C LEU A 144 3.40 -5.77 6.87
N ALA A 145 3.92 -6.90 7.36
CA ALA A 145 3.13 -7.83 8.18
C ALA A 145 2.52 -7.12 9.41
N ARG A 146 3.35 -6.35 10.13
CA ARG A 146 2.94 -5.65 11.36
C ARG A 146 1.96 -4.50 11.14
N LEU A 147 2.00 -3.84 9.98
CA LEU A 147 1.09 -2.74 9.66
C LEU A 147 -0.23 -3.20 9.06
N THR A 148 -0.28 -4.42 8.50
CA THR A 148 -1.45 -4.93 7.78
C THR A 148 -2.70 -4.98 8.65
N GLU A 149 -2.67 -5.67 9.80
CA GLU A 149 -3.86 -5.75 10.67
C GLU A 149 -4.32 -4.37 11.16
N PRO A 150 -3.45 -3.48 11.70
CA PRO A 150 -3.84 -2.13 12.02
C PRO A 150 -4.50 -1.39 10.85
N LEU A 151 -3.94 -1.45 9.64
CA LEU A 151 -4.51 -0.75 8.50
C LEU A 151 -5.89 -1.28 8.12
N ILE A 152 -6.10 -2.59 8.15
CA ILE A 152 -7.42 -3.20 7.91
C ILE A 152 -8.44 -2.72 8.95
N MET A 153 -8.04 -2.67 10.23
CA MET A 153 -8.92 -2.30 11.33
C MET A 153 -9.30 -0.82 11.31
N TYR A 154 -8.33 0.06 11.05
CA TYR A 154 -8.53 1.51 11.09
C TYR A 154 -9.01 2.12 9.76
N SER A 155 -8.84 1.42 8.63
CA SER A 155 -9.41 1.84 7.34
C SER A 155 -10.91 1.51 7.30
N GLN A 156 -11.76 2.53 7.38
CA GLN A 156 -13.21 2.34 7.34
C GLN A 156 -13.76 2.28 5.91
N GLU A 157 -13.65 3.37 5.15
CA GLU A 157 -14.11 3.47 3.76
C GLU A 157 -13.01 3.14 2.73
N ARG A 158 -11.97 2.44 3.18
CA ARG A 158 -10.76 2.15 2.41
C ARG A 158 -10.30 0.73 2.66
N PHE A 159 -9.53 0.18 1.73
CA PHE A 159 -8.84 -1.10 1.88
C PHE A 159 -7.33 -0.90 1.69
N PRO A 160 -6.48 -1.59 2.48
CA PRO A 160 -5.05 -1.58 2.25
C PRO A 160 -4.69 -2.37 0.99
N VAL A 161 -3.63 -1.91 0.34
CA VAL A 161 -3.03 -2.51 -0.84
C VAL A 161 -1.54 -2.67 -0.60
N ILE A 162 -0.98 -3.83 -0.95
CA ILE A 162 0.46 -3.99 -1.15
C ILE A 162 0.71 -4.24 -2.64
N TYR A 163 1.54 -3.42 -3.26
CA TYR A 163 2.06 -3.68 -4.60
C TYR A 163 3.49 -4.21 -4.49
N HIS A 164 3.73 -5.43 -4.97
CA HIS A 164 5.03 -6.08 -4.87
C HIS A 164 5.97 -5.75 -6.03
N ALA A 165 7.27 -5.80 -5.74
CA ALA A 165 8.34 -5.79 -6.72
C ALA A 165 8.24 -4.64 -7.73
N VAL A 166 8.00 -3.42 -7.23
CA VAL A 166 8.00 -2.22 -8.08
C VAL A 166 9.45 -1.79 -8.33
N PRO A 167 9.88 -1.66 -9.59
CA PRO A 167 11.28 -1.32 -9.88
C PRO A 167 11.62 0.07 -9.34
N TYR A 168 12.72 0.15 -8.60
CA TYR A 168 13.29 1.34 -8.00
C TYR A 168 14.76 1.44 -8.38
N THR A 169 15.07 2.34 -9.31
CA THR A 169 16.45 2.66 -9.68
C THR A 169 16.93 3.84 -8.84
N SER A 170 17.96 3.62 -8.02
CA SER A 170 18.74 4.68 -7.39
C SER A 170 20.20 4.52 -7.80
N GLY A 171 20.71 5.40 -8.68
CA GLY A 171 22.11 5.36 -9.13
C GLY A 171 22.38 4.38 -10.29
N ASN A 172 23.65 4.00 -10.45
CA ASN A 172 24.18 3.19 -11.56
C ASN A 172 24.18 1.67 -11.31
N ASP A 173 23.57 1.19 -10.21
CA ASP A 173 23.55 -0.22 -9.85
C ASP A 173 22.31 -0.97 -10.36
N GLN A 174 22.38 -2.30 -10.31
CA GLN A 174 21.32 -3.26 -10.65
C GLN A 174 19.94 -2.80 -10.16
N VAL A 175 18.89 -3.07 -10.96
CA VAL A 175 17.51 -2.71 -10.63
C VAL A 175 17.14 -3.30 -9.26
N ASN A 176 16.97 -2.42 -8.27
CA ASN A 176 16.41 -2.78 -6.98
C ASN A 176 14.88 -2.76 -7.06
N TYR A 177 14.23 -3.55 -6.22
CA TYR A 177 12.78 -3.60 -6.14
C TYR A 177 12.32 -3.13 -4.77
N VAL A 178 11.15 -2.49 -4.74
CA VAL A 178 10.49 -2.11 -3.48
C VAL A 178 9.06 -2.62 -3.49
N HIS A 179 8.50 -2.79 -2.29
CA HIS A 179 7.09 -3.01 -2.07
C HIS A 179 6.44 -1.69 -1.66
N LEU A 180 5.28 -1.41 -2.22
CA LEU A 180 4.48 -0.22 -1.88
C LEU A 180 3.30 -0.65 -1.02
N MET A 181 3.05 0.02 0.09
CA MET A 181 1.85 -0.16 0.90
C MET A 181 1.11 1.16 1.06
N PHE A 182 -0.19 1.15 0.76
CA PHE A 182 -1.06 2.32 0.82
C PHE A 182 -2.52 1.89 0.97
N THR A 183 -3.44 2.83 1.09
CA THR A 183 -4.88 2.53 1.16
C THR A 183 -5.63 3.16 -0.01
N VAL A 184 -6.64 2.47 -0.52
CA VAL A 184 -7.49 2.92 -1.63
C VAL A 184 -8.93 3.02 -1.16
N SER A 185 -9.66 4.05 -1.64
CA SER A 185 -11.07 4.20 -1.30
C SER A 185 -11.94 3.10 -1.93
N LEU A 186 -12.90 2.57 -1.17
CA LEU A 186 -13.94 1.67 -1.67
C LEU A 186 -14.97 2.40 -2.56
N ASN A 187 -14.97 3.73 -2.55
CA ASN A 187 -15.79 4.56 -3.43
C ASN A 187 -14.99 4.87 -4.69
N SER A 188 -15.38 4.27 -5.83
CA SER A 188 -14.68 4.42 -7.10
C SER A 188 -14.56 5.88 -7.55
N SER A 189 -15.58 6.71 -7.32
CA SER A 189 -15.55 8.14 -7.63
C SER A 189 -14.53 8.90 -6.78
N LYS A 190 -14.48 8.66 -5.46
CA LYS A 190 -13.45 9.25 -4.58
C LYS A 190 -12.04 8.79 -4.96
N ALA A 191 -11.90 7.52 -5.34
CA ALA A 191 -10.62 6.98 -5.81
C ALA A 191 -10.19 7.63 -7.13
N GLN A 192 -11.12 7.80 -8.08
CA GLN A 192 -10.87 8.50 -9.33
C GLN A 192 -10.52 9.97 -9.12
N GLU A 193 -11.15 10.66 -8.17
CA GLU A 193 -10.78 12.04 -7.80
C GLU A 193 -9.35 12.11 -7.29
N ILE A 194 -8.96 11.19 -6.38
CA ILE A 194 -7.57 11.10 -5.90
C ILE A 194 -6.63 10.86 -7.07
N LEU A 195 -6.93 9.90 -7.97
CA LEU A 195 -6.09 9.66 -9.14
C LEU A 195 -6.05 10.88 -10.08
N SER A 196 -7.18 11.55 -10.29
CA SER A 196 -7.32 12.69 -11.20
C SER A 196 -6.57 13.91 -10.69
N ILE A 197 -6.66 14.23 -9.39
CA ILE A 197 -5.85 15.29 -8.76
C ILE A 197 -4.36 15.05 -9.02
N ASN A 198 -3.92 13.80 -9.05
CA ASN A 198 -2.53 13.42 -9.31
C ASN A 198 -2.15 13.28 -10.79
N ILE A 199 -3.13 13.16 -11.69
CA ILE A 199 -2.94 13.23 -13.15
C ILE A 199 -2.97 14.69 -13.64
N ILE A 200 -3.70 15.58 -12.94
CA ILE A 200 -3.93 16.98 -13.33
C ILE A 200 -2.71 17.89 -13.09
N GLU A 201 -1.71 17.51 -12.29
CA GLU A 201 -0.42 18.25 -12.22
C GLU A 201 0.47 18.06 -13.47
N ARG A 202 -0.07 17.49 -14.55
CA ARG A 202 0.64 17.27 -15.81
C ARG A 202 -0.02 17.92 -17.03
N GLU A 203 -0.57 19.12 -16.88
CA GLU A 203 -0.70 20.03 -18.02
C GLU A 203 -0.34 21.46 -17.61
N THR A 204 0.80 21.94 -18.07
CA THR A 204 0.97 23.32 -18.62
C THR A 204 2.36 23.43 -19.25
N THR A 205 2.56 22.72 -20.36
CA THR A 205 3.34 23.32 -21.45
C THR A 205 2.31 23.92 -22.40
N PRO A 206 2.14 25.24 -22.44
CA PRO A 206 1.23 25.88 -23.39
C PRO A 206 1.58 25.44 -24.82
N LEU A 207 0.58 25.17 -25.66
CA LEU A 207 0.75 24.84 -27.08
C LEU A 207 1.62 25.86 -27.85
N THR A 208 1.78 27.08 -27.32
CA THR A 208 2.68 28.12 -27.83
C THR A 208 4.16 27.79 -27.72
N GLU A 209 4.57 26.83 -26.87
CA GLU A 209 5.96 26.37 -26.76
C GLU A 209 6.31 25.22 -27.74
N LEU A 210 5.33 24.71 -28.50
CA LEU A 210 5.51 23.65 -29.52
C LEU A 210 5.59 24.17 -30.96
N LEU A 211 5.42 25.48 -31.17
CA LEU A 211 5.61 26.09 -32.48
C LEU A 211 7.05 26.63 -32.56
N PRO A 212 7.87 26.21 -33.54
CA PRO A 212 9.18 26.82 -33.74
C PRO A 212 9.00 28.31 -34.03
N PRO A 213 9.95 29.18 -33.64
CA PRO A 213 9.91 30.58 -34.00
C PRO A 213 9.78 30.65 -35.53
N SER A 214 8.74 31.33 -35.98
CA SER A 214 8.49 31.58 -37.40
C SER A 214 9.77 32.18 -37.99
N SER A 215 10.42 31.44 -38.87
CA SER A 215 11.47 31.94 -39.76
C SER A 215 10.90 32.01 -41.16
#